data_AF-A0A7K0YQ57-F1
#
_entry.id   AF-A0A7K0YQ57-F1
#
_cell.length_a   1.000
_cell.length_b   1.000
_cell.length_c   1.000
_cell.angle_alpha   90.00
_cell.angle_beta   90.00
_cell.angle_gamma   90.00
#
_symmetry.space_group_name_H-M   'P 1'
#
loop_
_entity.id
_entity.type
_entity.pdbx_description
1 polymer ?
#
loop_
_entity_poly.entity_id
_entity_poly.type
_entity_poly.pdbx_seq_one_letter_code
_entity_poly.pdbx_strand_id
1 'polypeptide(L)' 'MRLILVDDHQLLRDSLKRQFEELGHEVVADFSDGTRAVSAALTLR' A
#
# COMPACT_ATOMS: atom_id res chain seq x y z
N MET A 1 -9.16 -1.81 -7.89
CA MET A 1 -8.84 -2.86 -6.87
C MET A 1 -8.27 -2.16 -5.64
N ARG A 2 -8.53 -2.66 -4.44
CA ARG A 2 -7.95 -2.12 -3.19
C ARG A 2 -6.57 -2.73 -2.96
N LEU A 3 -5.59 -1.89 -2.67
CA LEU A 3 -4.18 -2.27 -2.55
C LEU A 3 -3.60 -1.80 -1.21
N ILE A 4 -2.74 -2.62 -0.62
CA ILE A 4 -1.80 -2.19 0.42
C ILE A 4 -0.40 -2.22 -0.20
N LEU A 5 0.37 -1.15 -0.01
CA LEU A 5 1.78 -1.10 -0.42
C LEU A 5 2.69 -1.42 0.77
N VAL A 6 3.70 -2.25 0.56
CA VAL A 6 4.67 -2.66 1.60
C VAL A 6 6.07 -2.63 1.02
N ASP A 7 6.86 -1.66 1.46
CA ASP A 7 8.25 -1.49 1.05
C ASP A 7 8.95 -0.55 2.05
N ASP A 8 10.21 -0.78 2.39
CA ASP A 8 10.95 0.06 3.34
C ASP A 8 11.37 1.41 2.75
N HIS A 9 11.30 1.60 1.43
CA HIS A 9 11.67 2.84 0.73
C HIS A 9 10.47 3.76 0.49
N GLN A 10 10.43 4.91 1.20
CA GLN A 10 9.34 5.90 1.08
C GLN A 10 9.11 6.38 -0.36
N LEU A 11 10.18 6.76 -1.07
CA LEU A 11 10.06 7.30 -2.43
C LEU A 11 9.43 6.32 -3.42
N LEU A 12 9.71 5.02 -3.23
CA LEU A 12 9.12 3.97 -4.05
C LEU A 12 7.62 3.83 -3.75
N ARG A 13 7.22 3.79 -2.48
CA ARG A 13 5.80 3.73 -2.10
C ARG A 13 5.01 4.93 -2.61
N ASP A 14 5.57 6.14 -2.51
CA ASP A 14 4.93 7.36 -3.02
C ASP A 14 4.75 7.32 -4.55
N SER A 15 5.76 6.80 -5.26
CA SER A 15 5.71 6.64 -6.72
C SER A 15 4.67 5.60 -7.14
N LEU A 16 4.66 4.44 -6.49
CA LEU A 16 3.71 3.37 -6.77
C LEU A 16 2.28 3.79 -6.43
N LYS A 17 2.07 4.50 -5.32
CA LYS A 17 0.75 4.99 -4.92
C LYS A 17 0.14 5.85 -6.01
N ARG A 18 0.87 6.86 -6.51
CA ARG A 18 0.40 7.72 -7.61
C ARG A 18 0.05 6.92 -8.86
N GLN A 19 0.95 6.02 -9.28
CA GLN A 19 0.74 5.21 -10.49
C GLN A 19 -0.50 4.30 -10.37
N PHE A 20 -0.70 3.65 -9.21
CA PHE A 20 -1.87 2.80 -9.01
C PHE A 20 -3.17 3.60 -8.95
N GLU A 21 -3.15 4.77 -8.30
CA GLU A 21 -4.31 5.67 -8.25
C GLU A 21 -4.68 6.21 -9.64
N GLU A 22 -3.69 6.59 -10.47
CA GLU A 22 -3.88 7.01 -11.87
C GLU A 22 -4.51 5.89 -12.74
N LEU A 23 -4.22 4.63 -12.42
CA LEU A 23 -4.80 3.45 -13.07
C LEU A 23 -6.18 3.06 -12.51
N GLY A 24 -6.74 3.83 -11.57
CA GLY A 24 -8.05 3.59 -10.97
C GLY A 24 -8.06 2.54 -9.86
N HIS A 25 -6.91 2.22 -9.29
CA HIS A 25 -6.82 1.44 -8.06
C HIS A 25 -6.88 2.35 -6.83
N GLU A 26 -7.28 1.78 -5.69
CA GLU A 26 -7.33 2.51 -4.43
C GLU A 26 -6.23 1.96 -3.53
N VAL A 27 -5.25 2.79 -3.17
CA VAL A 27 -4.25 2.43 -2.17
C VAL A 27 -4.79 2.77 -0.78
N VAL A 28 -5.28 1.75 -0.08
CA VAL A 28 -5.98 1.92 1.20
C VAL A 28 -5.03 2.10 2.39
N ALA A 29 -3.77 1.69 2.25
CA ALA A 29 -2.71 1.91 3.23
C ALA A 29 -1.32 1.65 2.60
N ASP A 30 -0.28 2.24 3.19
CA ASP A 30 1.11 1.89 2.91
C ASP A 30 1.90 1.71 4.22
N PHE A 31 2.83 0.75 4.22
CA PHE A 31 3.65 0.42 5.39
C PHE A 31 5.11 0.23 4.99
N SER A 32 6.02 0.67 5.87
CA SER A 32 7.44 0.35 5.79
C SER A 32 7.83 -0.94 6.50
N ASP A 33 6.85 -1.63 7.11
CA ASP A 33 7.05 -2.83 7.92
C ASP A 33 6.04 -3.91 7.53
N GLY A 34 6.56 -5.12 7.28
CA GLY A 34 5.75 -6.26 6.86
C GLY A 34 4.78 -6.73 7.94
N THR A 35 5.16 -6.67 9.22
CA THR A 35 4.31 -7.15 10.33
C THR A 35 3.04 -6.32 10.45
N ARG A 36 3.17 -5.00 10.39
CA ARG A 36 2.05 -4.05 10.38
C ARG A 36 1.19 -4.22 9.14
N ALA A 37 1.80 -4.44 7.98
CA ALA A 37 1.07 -4.65 6.74
C ALA A 37 0.19 -5.92 6.77
N VAL A 38 0.73 -7.04 7.24
CA VAL A 38 -0.02 -8.29 7.39
C VAL A 38 -1.18 -8.09 8.38
N SER A 39 -0.91 -7.44 9.52
CA SER A 39 -1.96 -7.15 10.51
C SER A 39 -3.09 -6.30 9.91
N ALA A 40 -2.75 -5.28 9.12
CA ALA A 40 -3.74 -4.46 8.41
C ALA A 40 -4.53 -5.26 7.37
N ALA A 41 -3.84 -6.07 6.56
CA ALA A 41 -4.44 -6.93 5.54
C ALA A 41 -5.49 -7.88 6.13
N LEU A 42 -5.20 -8.48 7.29
CA LEU A 42 -6.12 -9.40 7.98
C LEU A 42 -7.37 -8.70 8.54
N THR A 43 -7.33 -7.37 8.72
CA THR A 43 -8.46 -6.58 9.25
C THR A 43 -9.32 -5.94 8.18
N LEU A 44 -8.85 -5.90 6.93
CA LEU A 44 -9.63 -5.39 5.80
C LEU A 44 -10.73 -6.40 5.44
N ARG A 45 -11.99 -5.98 5.61
CA ARG A 45 -13.17 -6.68 5.08
C ARG A 45 -13.52 -6.19 3.68
#